data_AF-A0A7S3KHB1-F1
#
_entry.id   AF-A0A7S3KHB1-F1
#
_cell.length_a   1.000
_cell.length_b   1.000
_cell.length_c   1.000
_cell.angle_alpha   90.00
_cell.angle_beta   90.00
_cell.angle_gamma   90.00
#
_symmetry.space_group_name_H-M   'P 1'
#
loop_
_entity.id
_entity.type
_entity.pdbx_description
1 polymer ?
#
loop_
_entity_poly.entity_id
_entity_poly.type
_entity_poly.pdbx_seq_one_letter_code
_entity_poly.pdbx_strand_id
1 'polypeptide(L)'
;MKISEDIKVDEDCHIGVGYTQNLDWNIEASQFFEIYDGAEFMEDLEAKEHDKIDTHKKFIETFLYFFQDGISAERVTANPQVIKDIMKWLVEKNITHTTEVGGHAPKFADRIEEEGCKVFFLREDLSRPVNTTC
;
A
#
# COMPACT_ATOMS: atom_id res chain seq x y z
N MET A 1 16.10 18.33 -21.30
CA MET A 1 16.73 17.34 -22.19
C MET A 1 15.61 16.46 -22.73
N LYS A 2 15.17 16.68 -23.97
CA LYS A 2 14.16 15.84 -24.64
C LYS A 2 14.90 14.69 -25.32
N ILE A 3 14.91 13.53 -24.67
CA ILE A 3 15.54 12.30 -25.19
C ILE A 3 14.51 11.47 -25.98
N SER A 4 13.21 11.79 -25.87
CA SER A 4 12.11 10.87 -26.14
C SER A 4 11.56 10.85 -27.56
N GLU A 5 12.10 11.62 -28.50
CA GLU A 5 11.51 11.72 -29.86
C GLU A 5 12.23 10.82 -30.89
N ASP A 6 13.45 10.33 -30.59
CA ASP A 6 14.29 9.58 -31.55
C ASP A 6 14.48 8.08 -31.22
N ILE A 7 13.94 7.60 -30.11
CA ILE A 7 14.05 6.18 -29.71
C ILE A 7 12.75 5.47 -30.13
N LYS A 8 12.88 4.48 -31.00
CA LYS A 8 11.77 3.60 -31.39
C LYS A 8 11.91 2.26 -30.68
N VAL A 9 10.80 1.75 -30.18
CA VAL A 9 10.72 0.39 -29.66
C VAL A 9 10.89 -0.61 -30.81
N ASP A 10 11.61 -1.69 -30.54
CA ASP A 10 11.78 -2.81 -31.47
C ASP A 10 10.41 -3.46 -31.76
N GLU A 11 10.09 -3.74 -33.02
CA GLU A 11 8.83 -4.37 -33.41
C GLU A 11 8.64 -5.77 -32.80
N ASP A 12 9.73 -6.44 -32.40
CA ASP A 12 9.71 -7.74 -31.72
C ASP A 12 9.95 -7.63 -30.20
N CYS A 13 9.71 -6.46 -29.61
CA CYS A 13 9.90 -6.26 -28.18
C CYS A 13 8.93 -7.12 -27.34
N HIS A 14 9.49 -8.05 -26.57
CA HIS A 14 8.77 -8.89 -25.61
C HIS A 14 9.47 -8.82 -24.24
N ILE A 15 8.72 -8.48 -23.19
CA ILE A 15 9.28 -8.30 -21.84
C ILE A 15 8.48 -9.10 -20.82
N GLY A 16 9.18 -9.89 -20.00
CA GLY A 16 8.61 -10.53 -18.81
C GLY A 16 8.77 -9.63 -17.60
N VAL A 17 7.70 -9.41 -16.84
CA VAL A 17 7.70 -8.53 -15.67
C VAL A 17 7.10 -9.23 -14.45
N GLY A 18 7.75 -9.09 -13.29
CA GLY A 18 7.39 -9.70 -12.02
C GLY A 18 8.46 -9.40 -10.96
N TYR A 19 8.28 -9.74 -9.68
CA TYR A 19 7.10 -10.33 -9.05
C TYR A 19 6.38 -9.35 -8.11
N THR A 20 6.96 -8.17 -7.87
CA THR A 20 6.49 -7.25 -6.82
C THR A 20 5.23 -6.51 -7.27
N GLN A 21 4.09 -6.93 -6.71
CA GLN A 21 2.80 -6.25 -6.82
C GLN A 21 2.16 -6.17 -5.43
N ASN A 22 1.37 -5.13 -5.23
CA ASN A 22 0.60 -4.92 -4.01
C ASN A 22 -0.71 -4.20 -4.36
N LEU A 23 -1.64 -4.22 -3.41
CA LEU A 23 -2.84 -3.40 -3.47
C LEU A 23 -2.67 -2.28 -2.45
N ASP A 24 -2.53 -1.05 -2.92
CA ASP A 24 -2.38 0.13 -2.09
C ASP A 24 -3.76 0.60 -1.64
N TRP A 25 -3.92 0.79 -0.33
CA TRP A 25 -5.13 1.32 0.28
C TRP A 25 -4.84 2.74 0.76
N ASN A 26 -5.49 3.71 0.15
CA ASN A 26 -5.33 5.12 0.49
C ASN A 26 -6.55 5.59 1.27
N ILE A 27 -6.30 6.26 2.39
CA ILE A 27 -7.32 6.72 3.34
C ILE A 27 -6.99 8.16 3.72
N GLU A 28 -8.01 9.00 3.84
CA GLU A 28 -7.79 10.34 4.37
C GLU A 28 -7.47 10.27 5.87
N ALA A 29 -6.36 10.88 6.28
CA ALA A 29 -5.90 10.87 7.67
C ALA A 29 -6.96 11.42 8.65
N SER A 30 -7.79 12.36 8.23
CA SER A 30 -8.87 12.94 9.04
C SER A 30 -9.94 11.90 9.41
N GLN A 31 -10.25 10.98 8.49
CA GLN A 31 -11.24 9.92 8.66
C GLN A 31 -10.65 8.67 9.29
N PHE A 32 -9.32 8.54 9.25
CA PHE A 32 -8.63 7.36 9.77
C PHE A 32 -8.92 7.10 11.25
N PHE A 33 -9.08 8.14 12.07
CA PHE A 33 -9.37 7.98 13.50
C PHE A 33 -10.79 7.44 13.77
N GLU A 34 -11.72 7.57 12.83
CA GLU A 34 -13.09 7.03 12.96
C GLU A 34 -13.10 5.50 13.05
N ILE A 35 -12.05 4.83 12.51
CA ILE A 35 -11.93 3.37 12.64
C ILE A 35 -11.71 2.93 14.09
N TYR A 36 -11.13 3.79 14.91
CA TYR A 36 -10.81 3.53 16.31
C TYR A 36 -11.77 4.20 17.31
N ASP A 37 -12.87 4.78 16.83
CA ASP A 37 -13.88 5.36 17.71
C ASP A 37 -14.38 4.33 18.74
N GLY A 38 -14.32 4.70 20.02
CA GLY A 38 -14.66 3.83 21.16
C GLY A 38 -13.58 2.85 21.62
N ALA A 39 -12.38 2.86 21.02
CA ALA A 39 -11.29 1.99 21.49
C ALA A 39 -10.61 2.56 22.75
N GLU A 40 -10.54 1.77 23.82
CA GLU A 40 -10.01 2.19 25.13
C GLU A 40 -8.58 2.76 25.06
N PHE A 41 -7.74 2.23 24.16
CA PHE A 41 -6.35 2.69 24.04
C PHE A 41 -6.22 4.09 23.44
N MET A 42 -7.28 4.66 22.89
CA MET A 42 -7.28 6.01 22.32
C MET A 42 -7.13 7.11 23.38
N GLU A 43 -7.48 6.81 24.64
CA GLU A 43 -7.41 7.78 25.75
C GLU A 43 -5.97 8.05 26.24
N ASP A 44 -5.03 7.16 25.90
CA ASP A 44 -3.64 7.18 26.38
C ASP A 44 -2.64 7.07 25.21
N LEU A 45 -2.90 7.81 24.12
CA LEU A 45 -2.00 7.87 22.97
C LEU A 45 -0.90 8.91 23.17
N GLU A 46 0.34 8.52 22.88
CA GLU A 46 1.48 9.43 22.80
C GLU A 46 2.04 9.45 21.37
N ALA A 47 2.42 10.63 20.88
CA ALA A 47 3.13 10.73 19.60
C ALA A 47 4.55 10.16 19.77
N LYS A 48 4.69 8.87 19.49
CA LYS A 48 5.89 8.08 19.78
C LYS A 48 6.19 7.09 18.65
N GLU A 49 7.42 7.13 18.17
CA GLU A 49 7.93 6.12 17.25
C GLU A 49 8.16 4.78 17.95
N HIS A 50 7.76 3.70 17.28
CA HIS A 50 8.09 2.34 17.67
C HIS A 50 8.84 1.61 16.56
N ASP A 51 9.99 1.02 16.90
CA ASP A 51 10.77 0.19 15.97
C ASP A 51 9.98 -1.03 15.46
N LYS A 52 9.06 -1.54 16.29
CA LYS A 52 8.22 -2.71 15.99
C LYS A 52 6.75 -2.38 16.22
N ILE A 53 6.00 -2.33 15.13
CA ILE A 53 4.55 -2.18 15.14
C ILE A 53 3.92 -3.57 15.20
N ASP A 54 3.36 -3.94 16.35
CA ASP A 54 2.70 -5.23 16.58
C ASP A 54 1.29 -5.11 17.20
N THR A 55 0.86 -3.88 17.49
CA THR A 55 -0.45 -3.54 18.06
C THR A 55 -1.01 -2.29 17.39
N HIS A 56 -2.34 -2.10 17.48
CA HIS A 56 -3.01 -0.91 16.99
C HIS A 56 -2.54 0.37 17.69
N LYS A 57 -2.33 0.33 19.02
CA LYS A 57 -1.78 1.48 19.77
C LYS A 57 -0.45 1.93 19.18
N LYS A 58 0.53 1.03 19.03
CA LYS A 58 1.84 1.38 18.44
C LYS A 58 1.74 1.88 17.00
N PHE A 59 0.81 1.34 16.21
CA PHE A 59 0.55 1.82 14.85
C PHE A 59 0.12 3.29 14.89
N ILE A 60 -0.86 3.64 15.73
CA ILE A 60 -1.39 5.01 15.86
C ILE A 60 -0.34 5.96 16.43
N GLU A 61 0.37 5.56 17.48
CA GLU A 61 1.42 6.37 18.10
C GLU A 61 2.54 6.68 17.10
N THR A 62 2.94 5.69 16.30
CA THR A 62 3.96 5.87 15.25
C THR A 62 3.44 6.77 14.13
N PHE A 63 2.18 6.62 13.74
CA PHE A 63 1.54 7.53 12.78
C PHE A 63 1.54 8.97 13.30
N LEU A 64 1.09 9.20 14.54
CA LEU A 64 1.05 10.52 15.17
C LEU A 64 2.44 11.15 15.26
N TYR A 65 3.46 10.36 15.58
CA TYR A 65 4.86 10.82 15.66
C TYR A 65 5.35 11.44 14.35
N PHE A 66 5.03 10.85 13.20
CA PHE A 66 5.40 11.42 11.90
C PHE A 66 4.43 12.51 11.43
N PHE A 67 3.15 12.34 11.73
CA PHE A 67 2.09 13.25 11.31
C PHE A 67 2.23 14.63 11.94
N GLN A 68 2.62 14.72 13.22
CA GLN A 68 2.79 16.00 13.92
C GLN A 68 3.85 16.91 13.26
N ASP A 69 4.87 16.32 12.65
CA ASP A 69 5.96 17.04 11.99
C ASP A 69 5.80 17.09 10.46
N GLY A 70 4.71 16.51 9.91
CA GLY A 70 4.47 16.44 8.47
C GLY A 70 5.51 15.61 7.71
N ILE A 71 6.13 14.63 8.36
CA ILE A 71 7.21 13.81 7.78
C ILE A 71 6.60 12.57 7.11
N SER A 72 7.09 12.24 5.91
CA SER A 72 6.77 10.96 5.26
C SER A 72 7.58 9.82 5.88
N ALA A 73 6.91 8.72 6.21
CA ALA A 73 7.55 7.54 6.77
C ALA A 73 6.90 6.26 6.25
N GLU A 74 7.70 5.22 6.11
CA GLU A 74 7.25 3.86 5.79
C GLU A 74 7.66 2.93 6.94
N ARG A 75 6.73 2.12 7.43
CA ARG A 75 6.98 1.19 8.53
C ARG A 75 6.35 -0.16 8.22
N VAL A 76 7.05 -1.22 8.62
CA VAL A 76 6.58 -2.59 8.48
C VAL A 76 5.95 -3.02 9.79
N THR A 77 4.74 -3.59 9.72
CA THR A 77 4.13 -4.26 10.87
C THR A 77 4.75 -5.65 11.04
N ALA A 78 5.09 -6.00 12.28
CA ALA A 78 5.45 -7.37 12.64
C ALA A 78 4.21 -8.24 12.90
N ASN A 79 3.02 -7.64 12.93
CA ASN A 79 1.75 -8.32 13.12
C ASN A 79 0.81 -8.00 11.94
N PRO A 80 0.66 -8.92 10.97
CA PRO A 80 -0.24 -8.72 9.83
C PRO A 80 -1.70 -8.47 10.23
N GLN A 81 -2.12 -8.91 11.42
CA GLN A 81 -3.49 -8.74 11.90
C GLN A 81 -3.85 -7.26 12.07
N VAL A 82 -2.89 -6.41 12.45
CA VAL A 82 -3.11 -4.95 12.60
C VAL A 82 -3.65 -4.35 11.30
N ILE A 83 -3.05 -4.70 10.16
CA ILE A 83 -3.46 -4.19 8.85
C ILE A 83 -4.77 -4.83 8.39
N LYS A 84 -4.96 -6.14 8.63
CA LYS A 84 -6.21 -6.83 8.30
C LYS A 84 -7.41 -6.25 9.04
N ASP A 85 -7.25 -5.94 10.32
CA ASP A 85 -8.29 -5.33 11.14
C ASP A 85 -8.62 -3.92 10.65
N ILE A 86 -7.61 -3.10 10.32
CA ILE A 86 -7.80 -1.79 9.70
C ILE A 86 -8.62 -1.92 8.40
N MET A 87 -8.19 -2.78 7.46
CA MET A 87 -8.90 -3.00 6.19
C MET A 87 -10.35 -3.43 6.41
N LYS A 88 -10.55 -4.36 7.36
CA LYS A 88 -11.89 -4.83 7.73
C LYS A 88 -12.74 -3.67 8.28
N TRP A 89 -12.24 -2.88 9.21
CA TRP A 89 -12.98 -1.77 9.82
C TRP A 89 -13.28 -0.64 8.84
N LEU A 90 -12.39 -0.37 7.87
CA LEU A 90 -12.67 0.60 6.80
C LEU A 90 -13.93 0.21 6.02
N VAL A 91 -14.06 -1.08 5.70
CA VAL A 91 -15.23 -1.62 5.01
C VAL A 91 -16.46 -1.62 5.92
N GLU A 92 -16.33 -2.13 7.14
CA GLU A 92 -17.46 -2.24 8.09
C GLU A 92 -18.03 -0.88 8.50
N LYS A 93 -17.18 0.13 8.68
CA LYS A 93 -17.58 1.50 9.06
C LYS A 93 -17.84 2.40 7.85
N ASN A 94 -17.74 1.87 6.63
CA ASN A 94 -17.95 2.61 5.38
C ASN A 94 -17.11 3.90 5.30
N ILE A 95 -15.84 3.82 5.71
CA ILE A 95 -14.89 4.92 5.62
C ILE A 95 -14.44 5.06 4.16
N THR A 96 -14.39 6.29 3.66
CA THR A 96 -13.92 6.55 2.29
C THR A 96 -12.47 6.12 2.15
N HIS A 97 -12.22 5.26 1.17
CA HIS A 97 -10.89 4.79 0.80
C HIS A 97 -10.82 4.58 -0.71
N THR A 98 -9.63 4.65 -1.27
CA THR A 98 -9.37 4.23 -2.64
C THR A 98 -8.39 3.07 -2.65
N THR A 99 -8.51 2.21 -3.64
CA THR A 99 -7.56 1.12 -3.88
C THR A 99 -6.87 1.33 -5.21
N GLU A 100 -5.56 1.09 -5.24
CA GLU A 100 -4.75 1.20 -6.44
C GLU A 100 -3.83 -0.02 -6.56
N VAL A 101 -3.62 -0.50 -7.79
CA VAL A 101 -2.57 -1.51 -8.03
C VAL A 101 -1.21 -0.84 -7.90
N GLY A 102 -0.50 -1.25 -6.86
CA GLY A 102 0.83 -0.79 -6.51
C GLY A 102 1.93 -1.78 -6.88
N GLY A 103 3.15 -1.35 -6.64
CA GLY A 103 4.36 -2.15 -6.85
C GLY A 103 5.05 -1.86 -8.17
N HIS A 104 6.35 -2.14 -8.22
CA HIS A 104 7.17 -1.80 -9.39
C HIS A 104 6.76 -2.59 -10.63
N ALA A 105 6.34 -3.86 -10.47
CA ALA A 105 6.08 -4.74 -11.59
C ALA A 105 4.84 -4.28 -12.39
N PRO A 106 3.66 -4.03 -11.79
CA PRO A 106 2.51 -3.51 -12.53
C PRO A 106 2.80 -2.17 -13.20
N LYS A 107 3.40 -1.20 -12.47
CA LYS A 107 3.68 0.14 -13.03
C LYS A 107 4.68 0.09 -14.19
N PHE A 108 5.68 -0.78 -14.11
CA PHE A 108 6.62 -0.99 -15.21
C PHE A 108 5.96 -1.67 -16.40
N ALA A 109 5.13 -2.68 -16.16
CA ALA A 109 4.36 -3.34 -17.22
C ALA A 109 3.48 -2.34 -17.97
N ASP A 110 2.68 -1.54 -17.26
CA ASP A 110 1.81 -0.51 -17.84
C ASP A 110 2.62 0.43 -18.74
N ARG A 111 3.76 0.93 -18.25
CA ARG A 111 4.61 1.82 -19.03
C ARG A 111 5.19 1.15 -20.28
N ILE A 112 5.65 -0.10 -20.17
CA ILE A 112 6.27 -0.81 -21.29
C ILE A 112 5.24 -1.18 -22.37
N GLU A 113 4.00 -1.47 -21.97
CA GLU A 113 2.89 -1.63 -22.91
C GLU A 113 2.57 -0.32 -23.64
N GLU A 114 2.57 0.83 -22.93
CA GLU A 114 2.40 2.16 -23.55
C GLU A 114 3.48 2.48 -24.60
N GLU A 115 4.69 1.97 -24.42
CA GLU A 115 5.80 2.13 -25.37
C GLU A 115 5.70 1.16 -26.58
N GLY A 116 4.79 0.17 -26.54
CA GLY A 116 4.48 -0.72 -27.66
C GLY A 116 5.10 -2.12 -27.60
N CYS A 117 5.75 -2.48 -26.49
CA CYS A 117 6.22 -3.86 -26.27
C CYS A 117 5.07 -4.79 -25.88
N LYS A 118 5.23 -6.10 -26.13
CA LYS A 118 4.33 -7.12 -25.58
C LYS A 118 4.82 -7.56 -24.20
N VAL A 119 3.96 -7.45 -23.19
CA VAL A 119 4.32 -7.78 -21.81
C VAL A 119 3.73 -9.12 -21.37
N PHE A 120 4.57 -9.93 -20.72
CA PHE A 120 4.16 -11.14 -20.01
C PHE A 120 4.27 -10.90 -18.50
N PHE A 121 3.14 -10.89 -17.82
CA PHE A 121 3.10 -10.55 -16.40
C PHE A 121 3.05 -11.79 -15.50
N LEU A 122 4.05 -11.95 -14.65
CA LEU A 122 4.10 -12.99 -13.62
C LEU A 122 3.52 -12.44 -12.32
N ARG A 123 2.24 -12.74 -12.08
CA ARG A 123 1.52 -12.31 -10.87
C ARG A 123 0.92 -13.47 -10.10
N GLU A 124 0.89 -13.30 -8.79
CA GLU A 124 -0.06 -14.02 -7.94
C GLU A 124 -1.47 -13.46 -8.20
N ASP A 125 -2.47 -14.35 -8.25
CA ASP A 125 -3.86 -13.96 -8.50
C ASP A 125 -4.46 -13.29 -7.25
N LEU A 126 -4.35 -11.96 -7.18
CA LEU A 126 -4.86 -11.15 -6.06
C LEU A 126 -6.41 -11.17 -5.94
N SER A 127 -7.12 -11.77 -6.91
CA SER A 127 -8.58 -11.96 -6.83
C SER A 127 -8.99 -13.19 -6.02
N ARG A 128 -8.03 -14.05 -5.65
CA ARG A 128 -8.28 -15.20 -4.79
C ARG A 128 -8.23 -14.78 -3.32
N PRO A 129 -9.21 -15.18 -2.49
CA PRO A 129 -9.12 -14.96 -1.06
C PRO A 129 -7.84 -15.64 -0.53
N VAL A 130 -7.04 -14.87 0.21
CA VAL A 130 -5.82 -15.35 0.85
C VAL A 130 -6.21 -16.37 1.92
N ASN A 131 -6.28 -17.64 1.55
CA ASN A 131 -6.29 -18.73 2.53
C ASN A 131 -4.89 -18.76 3.14
N THR A 132 -4.77 -18.16 4.32
CA THR A 132 -3.55 -18.07 5.12
C THR A 132 -3.02 -19.47 5.43
N THR A 133 -2.00 -19.87 4.69
CA THR A 133 -0.94 -20.79 5.14
C THR A 133 0.32 -20.45 4.37
N CYS A 134 1.08 -19.50 4.90
CA CYS A 134 2.53 -19.46 4.75
C CYS A 134 3.12 -19.81 6.11
#